data_AF-K1YNA9-F1
#
_entry.id   AF-K1YNA9-F1
#
_cell.length_a   1.000
_cell.length_b   1.000
_cell.length_c   1.000
_cell.angle_alpha   90.00
_cell.angle_beta   90.00
_cell.angle_gamma   90.00
#
_symmetry.space_group_name_H-M   'P 1'
#
loop_
_entity.id
_entity.type
_entity.pdbx_description
1 polymer ?
#
loop_
_entity_poly.entity_id
_entity_poly.type
_entity_poly.pdbx_seq_one_letter_code
_entity_poly.pdbx_strand_id
1 'polypeptide(L)'
;MKNIRPLTRSKKGSALMTIFIFASIIVAILGAILKFHSQSHKMHQKSYDVNNALYLAESGIHLALDELNTQDPPFTAASDFAWNFNGTEYTLTRSDVGDISIFINYTDPSNVTIKSYGTYNGIRRGIETLSKKAPPGGANPTFPGAVASLSDITLMADCIVDSYADGNFDPIFYLPAPGGGPGATAWRPSYNGLVFSKGSDVTLASDVIVRGHVYGLAGTTFNVGPPAKGSIYWTQANEASLTCKTGEIKTFEDFRMPTVPPHLQMSNTPTVTITSGGSYGGGHYIGATNLNDFTFTGGFYKISGDIGIKNSKQWNITGNSDIYITGDITMGNGATIVNYTVSGGSVDHVYTLRIYAGGNVAFAQGAEVNIYSDYTPSKMQIYGLAPAAASSPSIDINNATAFYGTIYAPTYKINLNNGGQICGAFSVYMIDPKAKAEIHFDERLWG
;
A
#
# COMPACT_ATOMS: atom_id res chain seq x y z
N MET A 1 -57.34 -82.07 64.98
CA MET A 1 -56.91 -80.70 64.60
C MET A 1 -55.72 -80.80 63.66
N LYS A 2 -55.89 -80.37 62.40
CA LYS A 2 -54.92 -80.58 61.32
C LYS A 2 -54.09 -79.30 61.16
N ASN A 3 -52.82 -79.33 61.56
CA ASN A 3 -51.90 -78.20 61.44
C ASN A 3 -51.57 -77.95 59.96
N ILE A 4 -52.14 -76.88 59.40
CA ILE A 4 -51.81 -76.36 58.07
C ILE A 4 -50.50 -75.58 58.22
N ARG A 5 -49.39 -76.14 57.73
CA ARG A 5 -48.11 -75.42 57.67
C ARG A 5 -48.18 -74.32 56.59
N PRO A 6 -47.78 -73.08 56.88
CA PRO A 6 -47.75 -72.02 55.89
C PRO A 6 -46.69 -72.33 54.82
N LEU A 7 -47.14 -72.44 53.57
CA LEU A 7 -46.27 -72.51 52.40
C LEU A 7 -45.50 -71.19 52.31
N THR A 8 -44.23 -71.19 52.71
CA THR A 8 -43.30 -70.09 52.45
C THR A 8 -43.09 -69.99 50.94
N ARG A 9 -43.91 -69.16 50.27
CA ARG A 9 -43.75 -68.80 48.85
C ARG A 9 -42.32 -68.29 48.63
N SER A 10 -41.59 -68.98 47.77
CA SER A 10 -40.21 -68.66 47.42
C SER A 10 -40.10 -67.24 46.84
N LYS A 11 -39.50 -66.31 47.60
CA LYS A 11 -39.18 -64.94 47.16
C LYS A 11 -38.14 -64.86 46.02
N LYS A 12 -37.61 -66.01 45.57
CA LYS A 12 -36.54 -66.08 44.56
C LYS A 12 -37.03 -65.75 43.14
N GLY A 13 -38.30 -66.04 42.82
CA GLY A 13 -38.87 -65.79 41.48
C GLY A 13 -39.10 -64.30 41.18
N SER A 14 -39.55 -63.52 42.17
CA SER A 14 -39.78 -62.08 41.98
C SER A 14 -38.47 -61.31 41.80
N ALA A 15 -37.41 -61.68 42.53
CA ALA A 15 -36.10 -61.04 42.41
C ALA A 15 -35.49 -61.20 41.02
N LEU A 16 -35.62 -62.40 40.40
CA LEU A 16 -35.13 -62.66 39.06
C LEU A 16 -35.84 -61.78 38.00
N MET A 17 -37.17 -61.67 38.08
CA MET A 17 -37.94 -60.84 37.15
C MET A 17 -37.57 -59.36 37.28
N THR A 18 -37.38 -58.87 38.49
CA THR A 18 -36.92 -57.49 38.73
C THR A 18 -35.55 -57.26 38.10
N ILE A 19 -34.60 -58.19 38.25
CA ILE A 19 -33.27 -58.09 37.64
C ILE A 19 -33.38 -58.06 36.10
N PHE A 20 -34.22 -58.89 35.50
CA PHE A 20 -34.40 -58.89 34.04
C PHE A 20 -34.98 -57.57 33.52
N ILE A 21 -35.95 -56.99 34.24
CA ILE A 21 -36.53 -55.68 33.87
C ILE A 21 -35.47 -54.59 33.99
N PHE A 22 -34.68 -54.56 35.07
CA PHE A 22 -33.60 -53.58 35.19
C PHE A 22 -32.52 -53.77 34.13
N ALA A 23 -32.14 -55.02 33.83
CA ALA A 23 -31.15 -55.32 32.80
C ALA A 23 -31.63 -54.88 31.40
N SER A 24 -32.90 -55.11 31.05
CA SER A 24 -33.44 -54.69 29.75
C SER A 24 -33.49 -53.17 29.62
N ILE A 25 -33.86 -52.46 30.69
CA ILE A 25 -33.83 -50.99 30.73
C ILE A 25 -32.40 -50.47 30.57
N ILE A 26 -31.42 -51.05 31.28
CA ILE A 26 -30.01 -50.65 31.18
C ILE A 26 -29.49 -50.87 29.75
N VAL A 27 -29.78 -52.02 29.13
CA VAL A 27 -29.36 -52.30 27.75
C VAL A 27 -30.00 -51.32 26.77
N ALA A 28 -31.28 -50.98 26.93
CA ALA A 28 -31.95 -49.99 26.09
C ALA A 28 -31.32 -48.59 26.24
N ILE A 29 -30.98 -48.18 27.47
CA ILE A 29 -30.31 -46.90 27.74
C ILE A 29 -28.90 -46.88 27.14
N LEU A 30 -28.11 -47.94 27.33
CA LEU A 30 -26.76 -48.06 26.74
C LEU A 30 -26.81 -48.00 25.20
N GLY A 31 -27.80 -48.68 24.60
CA GLY A 31 -28.03 -48.62 23.16
C GLY A 31 -28.35 -47.20 22.67
N ALA A 32 -29.19 -46.46 23.41
CA ALA A 32 -29.52 -45.07 23.10
C ALA A 32 -28.29 -44.15 23.22
N ILE A 33 -27.47 -44.30 24.27
CA ILE A 33 -26.26 -43.51 24.49
C ILE A 33 -25.21 -43.77 23.39
N LEU A 34 -24.98 -45.04 23.03
CA LEU A 34 -24.05 -45.39 21.95
C LEU A 34 -24.51 -44.82 20.60
N LYS A 35 -25.81 -44.89 20.30
CA LYS A 35 -26.39 -44.29 19.09
C LYS A 35 -26.21 -42.76 19.09
N PHE A 36 -26.46 -42.11 20.22
CA PHE A 36 -26.27 -40.66 20.38
C PHE A 36 -24.81 -40.25 20.16
N HIS A 37 -23.84 -40.95 20.78
CA HIS A 37 -22.41 -40.67 20.57
C HIS A 37 -21.96 -40.91 19.13
N SER A 38 -22.44 -41.99 18.48
CA SER A 38 -22.13 -42.25 17.06
C SER A 38 -22.66 -41.15 16.14
N GLN A 39 -23.89 -40.68 16.38
CA GLN A 39 -24.46 -39.57 15.63
C GLN A 39 -23.72 -38.25 15.89
N SER A 40 -23.39 -37.95 17.14
CA SER A 40 -22.60 -36.77 17.51
C SER A 40 -21.23 -36.77 16.83
N HIS A 41 -20.52 -37.90 16.85
CA HIS A 41 -19.23 -38.05 16.18
C HIS A 41 -19.34 -37.83 14.67
N LYS A 42 -20.33 -38.42 14.00
CA LYS A 42 -20.58 -38.19 12.56
C LYS A 42 -20.90 -36.73 12.25
N MET A 43 -21.66 -36.05 13.12
CA MET A 43 -21.95 -34.62 12.96
C MET A 43 -20.70 -33.75 13.16
N HIS A 44 -19.86 -34.06 14.15
CA HIS A 44 -18.59 -33.36 14.36
C HIS A 44 -17.63 -33.55 13.19
N GLN A 45 -17.48 -34.78 12.69
CA GLN A 45 -16.65 -35.05 11.49
C GLN A 45 -17.16 -34.27 10.28
N LYS A 46 -18.48 -34.32 10.00
CA LYS A 46 -19.07 -33.56 8.91
C LYS A 46 -18.85 -32.05 9.09
N SER A 47 -19.00 -31.52 10.31
CA SER A 47 -18.76 -30.11 10.58
C SER A 47 -17.29 -29.72 10.36
N TYR A 48 -16.36 -30.57 10.79
CA TYR A 48 -14.93 -30.39 10.60
C TYR A 48 -14.57 -30.39 9.11
N ASP A 49 -15.04 -31.38 8.36
CA ASP A 49 -14.80 -31.50 6.92
C ASP A 49 -15.38 -30.30 6.14
N VAL A 50 -16.57 -29.83 6.53
CA VAL A 50 -17.20 -28.63 5.93
C VAL A 50 -16.38 -27.37 6.18
N ASN A 51 -15.88 -27.18 7.41
CA ASN A 51 -15.07 -26.01 7.75
C ASN A 51 -13.75 -26.01 6.97
N ASN A 52 -13.08 -27.16 6.87
CA ASN A 52 -11.85 -27.29 6.09
C ASN A 52 -12.08 -27.02 4.60
N ALA A 53 -13.17 -27.55 4.02
CA ALA A 53 -13.53 -27.24 2.63
C ALA A 53 -13.80 -25.74 2.42
N LEU A 54 -14.35 -25.05 3.44
CA LEU A 54 -14.56 -23.60 3.39
C LEU A 54 -13.24 -22.83 3.47
N TYR A 55 -12.32 -23.18 4.36
CA TYR A 55 -11.01 -22.54 4.46
C TYR A 55 -10.17 -22.71 3.19
N LEU A 56 -10.29 -23.86 2.52
CA LEU A 56 -9.69 -24.08 1.20
C LEU A 56 -10.30 -23.16 0.13
N ALA A 57 -11.62 -22.96 0.15
CA ALA A 57 -12.29 -22.01 -0.74
C ALA A 57 -11.85 -20.56 -0.47
N GLU A 58 -11.75 -20.15 0.81
CA GLU A 58 -11.25 -18.81 1.19
C GLU A 58 -9.82 -18.59 0.68
N SER A 59 -8.93 -19.56 0.89
CA SER A 59 -7.55 -19.50 0.40
C SER A 59 -7.48 -19.30 -1.12
N GLY A 60 -8.38 -19.94 -1.87
CA GLY A 60 -8.45 -19.75 -3.32
C GLY A 60 -8.96 -18.36 -3.73
N ILE A 61 -9.84 -17.72 -2.96
CA ILE A 61 -10.20 -16.31 -3.16
C ILE A 61 -8.98 -15.41 -2.93
N HIS A 62 -8.23 -15.64 -1.85
CA HIS A 62 -7.02 -14.87 -1.57
C HIS A 62 -5.98 -14.98 -2.68
N LEU A 63 -5.74 -16.18 -3.18
CA LEU A 63 -4.80 -16.42 -4.29
C LEU A 63 -5.24 -15.70 -5.57
N ALA A 64 -6.54 -15.75 -5.91
CA ALA A 64 -7.04 -15.03 -7.08
C ALA A 64 -6.91 -13.50 -6.94
N LEU A 65 -7.17 -12.96 -5.75
CA LEU A 65 -7.01 -11.53 -5.49
C LEU A 65 -5.54 -11.10 -5.59
N ASP A 66 -4.62 -11.91 -5.05
CA ASP A 66 -3.18 -11.66 -5.12
C ASP A 66 -2.69 -11.64 -6.57
N GLU A 67 -3.12 -12.61 -7.38
CA GLU A 67 -2.78 -12.67 -8.80
C GLU A 67 -3.36 -11.47 -9.57
N LEU A 68 -4.64 -11.13 -9.33
CA LEU A 68 -5.29 -9.98 -9.96
C LEU A 68 -4.62 -8.64 -9.62
N ASN A 69 -3.98 -8.55 -8.45
CA ASN A 69 -3.26 -7.36 -7.99
C ASN A 69 -1.82 -7.32 -8.52
N THR A 70 -1.21 -8.47 -8.82
CA THR A 70 0.18 -8.55 -9.27
C THR A 70 0.30 -8.49 -10.79
N GLN A 71 -0.68 -9.03 -11.53
CA GLN A 71 -0.66 -9.09 -12.99
C GLN A 71 -2.02 -8.73 -13.59
N ASP A 72 -1.99 -7.99 -14.70
CA ASP A 72 -3.17 -7.77 -15.54
C ASP A 72 -3.43 -9.00 -16.43
N PRO A 73 -4.69 -9.47 -16.56
CA PRO A 73 -5.02 -10.48 -17.53
C PRO A 73 -4.63 -10.05 -18.96
N PRO A 74 -4.10 -10.97 -19.79
CA PRO A 74 -4.10 -12.41 -19.56
C PRO A 74 -3.02 -12.88 -18.59
N PHE A 75 -3.41 -13.71 -17.61
CA PHE A 75 -2.46 -14.43 -16.77
C PHE A 75 -1.67 -15.37 -17.69
N THR A 76 -0.47 -14.94 -18.07
CA THR A 76 0.35 -15.68 -19.03
C THR A 76 0.88 -16.95 -18.36
N ALA A 77 1.31 -17.92 -19.18
CA ALA A 77 1.97 -19.15 -18.69
C ALA A 77 3.28 -18.89 -17.91
N ALA A 78 3.74 -17.64 -17.82
CA ALA A 78 4.87 -17.21 -17.01
C ALA A 78 4.49 -16.81 -15.57
N SER A 79 3.19 -16.78 -15.22
CA SER A 79 2.78 -16.73 -13.82
C SER A 79 3.22 -18.03 -13.11
N ASP A 80 3.58 -17.94 -11.83
CA ASP A 80 3.95 -19.12 -11.03
C ASP A 80 2.81 -20.15 -10.94
N PHE A 81 1.59 -19.74 -11.32
CA PHE A 81 0.39 -20.54 -11.33
C PHE A 81 -0.10 -20.74 -12.77
N ALA A 82 -0.12 -21.99 -13.25
CA ALA A 82 -0.53 -22.33 -14.61
C ALA A 82 -2.06 -22.16 -14.83
N TRP A 83 -2.54 -20.92 -14.91
CA TRP A 83 -3.94 -20.58 -15.19
C TRP A 83 -4.36 -21.06 -16.58
N ASN A 84 -5.53 -21.66 -16.68
CA ASN A 84 -6.14 -22.03 -17.94
C ASN A 84 -7.23 -21.03 -18.33
N PHE A 85 -7.17 -20.45 -19.52
CA PHE A 85 -8.15 -19.47 -20.00
C PHE A 85 -9.02 -20.09 -21.11
N ASN A 86 -10.35 -20.02 -20.95
CA ASN A 86 -11.30 -20.56 -21.93
C ASN A 86 -11.94 -19.49 -22.84
N GLY A 87 -11.45 -18.25 -22.78
CA GLY A 87 -11.98 -17.10 -23.54
C GLY A 87 -12.77 -16.09 -22.70
N THR A 88 -13.35 -16.52 -21.57
CA THR A 88 -14.11 -15.63 -20.66
C THR A 88 -13.76 -15.82 -19.19
N GLU A 89 -13.25 -17.00 -18.82
CA GLU A 89 -12.98 -17.39 -17.45
C GLU A 89 -11.58 -17.99 -17.34
N TYR A 90 -10.84 -17.55 -16.31
CA TYR A 90 -9.59 -18.18 -15.91
C TYR A 90 -9.87 -19.23 -14.84
N THR A 91 -9.33 -20.44 -15.04
CA THR A 91 -9.47 -21.56 -14.13
C THR A 91 -8.10 -21.98 -13.59
N LEU A 92 -8.00 -22.16 -12.28
CA LEU A 92 -6.84 -22.77 -11.63
C LEU A 92 -7.30 -23.91 -10.72
N THR A 93 -6.67 -25.07 -10.87
CA THR A 93 -6.88 -26.21 -9.98
C THR A 93 -5.56 -26.56 -9.30
N ARG A 94 -5.57 -26.64 -7.98
CA ARG A 94 -4.44 -27.07 -7.16
C ARG A 94 -4.84 -28.25 -6.30
N SER A 95 -3.89 -29.13 -6.04
CA SER A 95 -4.04 -30.31 -5.18
C SER A 95 -2.93 -30.43 -4.14
N ASP A 96 -1.93 -29.56 -4.19
CA ASP A 96 -0.76 -29.59 -3.31
C ASP A 96 -1.05 -29.07 -1.88
N VAL A 97 -2.04 -28.20 -1.74
CA VAL A 97 -2.52 -27.67 -0.45
C VAL A 97 -3.93 -28.19 -0.09
N GLY A 98 -4.49 -29.05 -0.93
CA GLY A 98 -5.89 -29.46 -0.95
C GLY A 98 -6.53 -29.18 -2.31
N ASP A 99 -7.64 -29.85 -2.63
CA ASP A 99 -8.34 -29.72 -3.91
C ASP A 99 -9.08 -28.38 -3.97
N ILE A 100 -8.44 -27.37 -4.57
CA ILE A 100 -8.99 -26.03 -4.77
C ILE A 100 -9.25 -25.83 -6.26
N SER A 101 -10.43 -25.33 -6.61
CA SER A 101 -10.77 -24.90 -7.97
C SER A 101 -11.23 -23.45 -7.96
N ILE A 102 -10.51 -22.58 -8.67
CA ILE A 102 -10.74 -21.15 -8.72
C ILE A 102 -11.18 -20.76 -10.13
N PHE A 103 -12.18 -19.88 -10.21
CA PHE A 103 -12.77 -19.37 -11.43
C PHE A 103 -12.83 -17.85 -11.36
N ILE A 104 -12.18 -17.17 -12.30
CA ILE A 104 -12.19 -15.72 -12.41
C ILE A 104 -12.93 -15.36 -13.69
N ASN A 105 -14.15 -14.83 -13.56
CA ASN A 105 -14.89 -14.29 -14.68
C ASN A 105 -14.47 -12.85 -14.91
N TYR A 106 -13.80 -12.61 -16.05
CA TYR A 106 -13.22 -11.32 -16.41
C TYR A 106 -13.99 -10.63 -17.56
N THR A 107 -15.29 -10.89 -17.68
CA THR A 107 -16.12 -10.29 -18.74
C THR A 107 -16.28 -8.77 -18.57
N ASP A 108 -16.33 -8.28 -17.33
CA ASP A 108 -16.27 -6.85 -16.98
C ASP A 108 -15.02 -6.59 -16.12
N PRO A 109 -13.97 -5.96 -16.68
CA PRO A 109 -12.74 -5.64 -15.94
C PRO A 109 -12.97 -4.78 -14.68
N SER A 110 -14.07 -4.04 -14.61
CA SER A 110 -14.37 -3.19 -13.44
C SER A 110 -15.03 -3.96 -12.29
N ASN A 111 -15.60 -5.13 -12.58
CA ASN A 111 -16.36 -5.96 -11.64
C ASN A 111 -16.05 -7.45 -11.88
N VAL A 112 -14.85 -7.85 -11.47
CA VAL A 112 -14.36 -9.22 -11.61
C VAL A 112 -15.07 -10.12 -10.61
N THR A 113 -15.76 -11.16 -11.09
CA THR A 113 -16.38 -12.15 -10.20
C THR A 113 -15.42 -13.30 -9.97
N ILE A 114 -15.07 -13.56 -8.71
CA ILE A 114 -14.16 -14.64 -8.32
C ILE A 114 -15.00 -15.70 -7.58
N LYS A 115 -14.94 -16.93 -8.08
CA LYS A 115 -15.52 -18.10 -7.42
C LYS A 115 -14.40 -19.04 -7.03
N SER A 116 -14.37 -19.49 -5.79
CA SER A 116 -13.46 -20.54 -5.37
C SER A 116 -14.23 -21.67 -4.72
N TYR A 117 -13.80 -22.91 -5.00
CA TYR A 117 -14.33 -24.10 -4.38
C TYR A 117 -13.20 -24.89 -3.73
N GLY A 118 -13.37 -25.22 -2.46
CA GLY A 118 -12.52 -26.16 -1.74
C GLY A 118 -13.22 -27.51 -1.61
N THR A 119 -12.47 -28.60 -1.83
CA THR A 119 -12.94 -29.97 -1.60
C THR A 119 -12.07 -30.64 -0.55
N TYR A 120 -12.70 -31.15 0.52
CA TYR A 120 -12.02 -31.89 1.58
C TYR A 120 -12.83 -33.14 1.93
N ASN A 121 -12.19 -34.32 1.88
CA ASN A 121 -12.84 -35.63 2.10
C ASN A 121 -14.14 -35.83 1.29
N GLY A 122 -14.16 -35.35 0.04
CA GLY A 122 -15.34 -35.44 -0.84
C GLY A 122 -16.45 -34.43 -0.55
N ILE A 123 -16.32 -33.59 0.47
CA ILE A 123 -17.22 -32.46 0.72
C ILE A 123 -16.70 -31.24 -0.03
N ARG A 124 -17.52 -30.69 -0.93
CA ARG A 124 -17.23 -29.46 -1.68
C ARG A 124 -17.98 -28.27 -1.09
N ARG A 125 -17.29 -27.15 -0.90
CA ARG A 125 -17.85 -25.84 -0.53
C ARG A 125 -17.31 -24.77 -1.46
N GLY A 126 -18.08 -23.70 -1.64
CA GLY A 126 -17.72 -22.62 -2.54
C GLY A 126 -18.02 -21.26 -1.94
N ILE A 127 -17.21 -20.28 -2.34
CA ILE A 127 -17.35 -18.87 -2.03
C ILE A 127 -17.35 -18.12 -3.35
N GLU A 128 -18.23 -17.12 -3.45
CA GLU A 128 -18.28 -16.18 -4.55
C GLU A 128 -18.09 -14.79 -3.98
N THR A 129 -17.19 -14.02 -4.58
CA THR A 129 -16.97 -12.61 -4.25
C THR A 129 -16.91 -11.79 -5.52
N LEU A 130 -17.34 -10.54 -5.40
CA LEU A 130 -17.20 -9.53 -6.44
C LEU A 130 -15.99 -8.68 -6.09
N SER A 131 -14.90 -8.83 -6.84
CA SER A 131 -13.76 -7.95 -6.76
C SER A 131 -13.96 -6.79 -7.72
N LYS A 132 -13.97 -5.57 -7.19
CA LYS A 132 -13.84 -4.38 -8.02
C LYS A 132 -12.35 -4.16 -8.24
N LYS A 133 -11.85 -4.64 -9.38
CA LYS A 133 -10.52 -4.23 -9.82
C LYS A 133 -10.63 -2.72 -10.10
N ALA A 134 -9.83 -1.93 -9.40
CA ALA A 134 -9.63 -0.56 -9.81
C ALA A 134 -9.19 -0.65 -11.28
N PRO A 135 -9.83 0.06 -12.23
CA PRO A 135 -9.33 0.14 -13.59
C PRO A 135 -7.81 0.37 -13.58
N PRO A 136 -7.03 -0.06 -14.57
CA PRO A 136 -5.70 0.51 -14.76
C PRO A 136 -5.88 2.05 -14.83
N GLY A 137 -5.43 2.78 -13.80
CA GLY A 137 -5.84 4.17 -13.52
C GLY A 137 -7.11 4.38 -12.66
N GLY A 138 -7.41 3.45 -11.75
CA GLY A 138 -8.76 3.24 -11.23
C GLY A 138 -9.12 4.02 -9.98
N ALA A 139 -10.19 4.83 -10.10
CA ALA A 139 -11.12 5.41 -9.12
C ALA A 139 -10.64 5.97 -7.76
N ASN A 140 -9.56 5.49 -7.13
CA ASN A 140 -8.90 6.08 -5.97
C ASN A 140 -7.46 5.53 -5.84
N PRO A 141 -6.56 5.70 -6.82
CA PRO A 141 -5.15 5.47 -6.54
C PRO A 141 -4.75 6.33 -5.32
N THR A 142 -3.92 5.78 -4.43
CA THR A 142 -3.39 6.55 -3.28
C THR A 142 -2.80 7.88 -3.75
N PHE A 143 -2.28 7.89 -4.98
CA PHE A 143 -1.81 9.07 -5.69
C PHE A 143 -2.51 9.18 -7.05
N PRO A 144 -3.48 10.08 -7.24
CA PRO A 144 -4.16 10.28 -8.53
C PRO A 144 -3.27 10.92 -9.59
N GLY A 145 -2.10 11.45 -9.21
CA GLY A 145 -1.11 12.01 -10.11
C GLY A 145 0.14 12.43 -9.35
N ALA A 146 0.96 13.24 -10.01
CA ALA A 146 2.14 13.88 -9.44
C ALA A 146 1.81 14.59 -8.11
N VAL A 147 0.73 15.38 -8.16
CA VAL A 147 0.34 16.29 -7.09
C VAL A 147 -1.14 16.17 -6.81
N ALA A 148 -1.52 15.95 -5.55
CA ALA A 148 -2.87 16.16 -5.06
C ALA A 148 -2.83 17.09 -3.82
N SER A 149 -3.57 18.19 -3.88
CA SER A 149 -3.65 19.19 -2.81
C SER A 149 -5.08 19.37 -2.32
N LEU A 150 -5.30 19.44 -1.01
CA LEU A 150 -6.60 19.78 -0.42
C LEU A 150 -6.90 21.30 -0.43
N SER A 151 -5.88 22.12 -0.65
CA SER A 151 -5.93 23.57 -0.69
C SER A 151 -5.43 24.07 -2.05
N ASP A 152 -5.31 25.39 -2.18
CA ASP A 152 -4.84 26.06 -3.39
C ASP A 152 -3.45 25.56 -3.80
N ILE A 153 -3.21 25.52 -5.10
CA ILE A 153 -1.90 25.21 -5.68
C ILE A 153 -1.35 26.47 -6.31
N THR A 154 -0.09 26.80 -5.99
CA THR A 154 0.63 27.88 -6.66
C THR A 154 1.95 27.35 -7.19
N LEU A 155 2.03 27.02 -8.49
CA LEU A 155 3.30 26.65 -9.12
C LEU A 155 4.07 27.93 -9.50
N MET A 156 5.26 28.13 -8.93
CA MET A 156 6.09 29.32 -9.20
C MET A 156 6.89 29.17 -10.50
N ALA A 157 7.58 30.24 -10.91
CA ALA A 157 8.26 30.26 -12.20
C ALA A 157 9.28 29.13 -12.37
N ASP A 158 9.41 28.62 -13.60
CA ASP A 158 10.29 27.50 -13.96
C ASP A 158 10.00 26.17 -13.23
N CYS A 159 8.85 26.00 -12.57
CA CYS A 159 8.47 24.69 -12.02
C CYS A 159 8.19 23.70 -13.15
N ILE A 160 8.64 22.46 -13.01
CA ILE A 160 8.35 21.36 -13.94
C ILE A 160 7.53 20.30 -13.22
N VAL A 161 6.44 19.86 -13.83
CA VAL A 161 5.65 18.69 -13.43
C VAL A 161 5.52 17.78 -14.65
N ASP A 162 6.03 16.57 -14.58
CA ASP A 162 5.89 15.57 -15.64
C ASP A 162 5.79 14.15 -15.08
N SER A 163 5.96 13.14 -15.93
CA SER A 163 5.92 11.74 -15.53
C SER A 163 6.91 10.86 -16.29
N TYR A 164 7.20 9.71 -15.71
CA TYR A 164 8.00 8.64 -16.29
C TYR A 164 7.35 7.27 -16.02
N ALA A 165 7.45 6.35 -16.99
CA ALA A 165 6.84 5.02 -16.91
C ALA A 165 7.85 3.89 -16.63
N ASP A 166 9.13 4.14 -16.90
CA ASP A 166 10.12 3.06 -17.02
C ASP A 166 11.04 3.00 -15.80
N GLY A 167 11.03 1.88 -15.07
CA GLY A 167 11.88 1.64 -13.89
C GLY A 167 13.38 1.51 -14.15
N ASN A 168 13.82 1.60 -15.41
CA ASN A 168 15.22 1.43 -15.81
C ASN A 168 15.97 2.75 -15.99
N PHE A 169 15.37 3.89 -15.65
CA PHE A 169 15.95 5.20 -15.92
C PHE A 169 15.92 6.11 -14.71
N ASP A 170 17.01 6.86 -14.55
CA ASP A 170 17.14 7.93 -13.56
C ASP A 170 16.42 9.18 -14.09
N PRO A 171 15.28 9.59 -13.51
CA PRO A 171 14.60 10.82 -13.89
C PRO A 171 15.40 12.09 -13.56
N ILE A 172 16.36 12.04 -12.62
CA ILE A 172 17.17 13.19 -12.19
C ILE A 172 18.33 13.49 -13.13
N PHE A 173 18.94 12.49 -13.77
CA PHE A 173 19.98 12.74 -14.80
C PHE A 173 19.37 13.14 -16.15
N TYR A 174 18.50 14.15 -16.12
CA TYR A 174 18.06 14.91 -17.28
C TYR A 174 19.09 15.99 -17.61
N LEU A 175 20.21 15.58 -18.22
CA LEU A 175 20.96 16.50 -19.07
C LEU A 175 21.02 15.85 -20.44
N PRO A 176 20.31 16.38 -21.46
CA PRO A 176 20.62 15.99 -22.83
C PRO A 176 22.12 16.24 -22.99
N ALA A 177 22.90 15.18 -23.20
CA ALA A 177 24.32 15.31 -23.42
C ALA A 177 24.50 16.41 -24.48
N PRO A 178 25.21 17.52 -24.19
CA PRO A 178 25.30 18.63 -25.13
C PRO A 178 25.98 18.11 -26.40
N GLY A 179 25.18 17.89 -27.46
CA GLY A 179 25.64 17.36 -28.74
C GLY A 179 25.21 15.94 -29.11
N GLY A 180 24.39 15.25 -28.30
CA GLY A 180 23.79 13.97 -28.69
C GLY A 180 22.77 14.15 -29.81
N GLY A 181 23.10 13.75 -31.03
CA GLY A 181 22.20 13.83 -32.19
C GLY A 181 20.88 13.08 -31.99
N PRO A 182 19.86 13.32 -32.85
CA PRO A 182 18.48 12.83 -32.72
C PRO A 182 18.29 11.29 -32.81
N GLY A 183 19.35 10.50 -32.65
CA GLY A 183 19.35 9.04 -32.69
C GLY A 183 19.64 8.34 -31.35
N ALA A 184 20.03 9.06 -30.30
CA ALA A 184 19.90 8.50 -28.95
C ALA A 184 18.41 8.41 -28.64
N THR A 185 17.94 7.28 -28.11
CA THR A 185 16.56 7.10 -27.62
C THR A 185 16.33 8.05 -26.45
N ALA A 186 16.17 9.33 -26.78
CA ALA A 186 15.98 10.41 -25.85
C ALA A 186 14.67 10.12 -25.13
N TRP A 187 14.80 10.03 -23.80
CA TRP A 187 13.70 9.92 -22.88
C TRP A 187 12.56 10.84 -23.34
N ARG A 188 11.39 10.22 -23.56
CA ARG A 188 10.18 10.97 -23.84
C ARG A 188 9.48 11.10 -22.48
N PRO A 189 9.47 12.30 -21.88
CA PRO A 189 8.59 12.53 -20.74
C PRO A 189 7.20 12.07 -21.17
N SER A 190 6.59 11.25 -20.32
CA SER A 190 5.21 10.90 -20.54
C SER A 190 4.32 12.07 -20.08
N TYR A 191 3.08 12.07 -20.55
CA TYR A 191 2.15 13.20 -20.41
C TYR A 191 1.18 12.98 -19.25
N ASN A 192 1.65 12.32 -18.19
CA ASN A 192 0.85 11.88 -17.05
C ASN A 192 1.23 12.61 -15.76
N GLY A 193 1.89 13.78 -15.85
CA GLY A 193 2.17 14.69 -14.72
C GLY A 193 0.92 15.39 -14.22
N LEU A 194 -0.06 14.64 -13.73
CA LEU A 194 -1.37 15.16 -13.34
C LEU A 194 -1.28 15.93 -12.01
N VAL A 195 -1.91 17.10 -11.96
CA VAL A 195 -1.99 17.98 -10.78
C VAL A 195 -3.44 18.14 -10.37
N PHE A 196 -3.79 17.92 -9.10
CA PHE A 196 -5.15 18.02 -8.58
C PHE A 196 -5.20 19.01 -7.42
N SER A 197 -6.09 20.00 -7.50
CA SER A 197 -6.37 20.95 -6.42
C SER A 197 -7.82 20.84 -5.96
N LYS A 198 -8.03 20.82 -4.64
CA LYS A 198 -9.35 21.11 -4.04
C LYS A 198 -9.53 22.56 -3.62
N GLY A 199 -8.50 23.38 -3.80
CA GLY A 199 -8.57 24.80 -3.50
C GLY A 199 -9.57 25.57 -4.35
N SER A 200 -9.89 26.78 -3.90
CA SER A 200 -10.62 27.75 -4.73
C SER A 200 -9.77 28.27 -5.88
N ASP A 201 -8.45 28.16 -5.77
CA ASP A 201 -7.52 28.75 -6.73
C ASP A 201 -6.40 27.78 -7.14
N VAL A 202 -6.05 27.83 -8.43
CA VAL A 202 -4.87 27.20 -9.00
C VAL A 202 -4.10 28.25 -9.77
N THR A 203 -2.92 28.60 -9.29
CA THR A 203 -2.04 29.60 -9.89
C THR A 203 -0.83 28.93 -10.52
N LEU A 204 -0.60 29.18 -11.80
CA LEU A 204 0.58 28.78 -12.55
C LEU A 204 1.32 30.06 -12.93
N ALA A 205 2.48 30.33 -12.33
CA ALA A 205 3.30 31.50 -12.66
C ALA A 205 3.89 31.42 -14.08
N SER A 206 4.65 32.45 -14.47
CA SER A 206 5.39 32.48 -15.74
C SER A 206 6.33 31.29 -15.90
N ASP A 207 6.42 30.69 -17.09
CA ASP A 207 7.35 29.60 -17.40
C ASP A 207 7.17 28.30 -16.58
N VAL A 208 6.02 28.10 -15.93
CA VAL A 208 5.66 26.77 -15.39
C VAL A 208 5.44 25.77 -16.54
N ILE A 209 6.00 24.57 -16.40
CA ILE A 209 5.83 23.45 -17.34
C ILE A 209 5.08 22.32 -16.66
N VAL A 210 3.88 22.01 -17.16
CA VAL A 210 3.13 20.80 -16.78
C VAL A 210 2.97 19.92 -18.02
N ARG A 211 3.52 18.70 -17.97
CA ARG A 211 3.37 17.66 -18.99
C ARG A 211 2.28 16.69 -18.53
N GLY A 212 1.04 17.15 -18.61
CA GLY A 212 -0.15 16.45 -18.12
C GLY A 212 -1.36 17.37 -18.04
N HIS A 213 -2.29 17.07 -17.14
CA HIS A 213 -3.48 17.88 -16.89
C HIS A 213 -3.46 18.49 -15.49
N VAL A 214 -4.11 19.64 -15.35
CA VAL A 214 -4.34 20.31 -14.07
C VAL A 214 -5.84 20.32 -13.77
N TYR A 215 -6.23 19.77 -12.63
CA TYR A 215 -7.60 19.58 -12.20
C TYR A 215 -7.93 20.45 -10.99
N GLY A 216 -9.15 20.98 -10.96
CA GLY A 216 -9.71 21.75 -9.85
C GLY A 216 -11.07 21.19 -9.44
N LEU A 217 -11.69 21.70 -8.38
CA LEU A 217 -13.11 21.45 -8.13
C LEU A 217 -13.97 22.34 -9.02
N ALA A 218 -15.27 22.04 -9.08
CA ALA A 218 -16.24 22.95 -9.68
C ALA A 218 -16.18 24.31 -8.95
N GLY A 219 -15.93 25.39 -9.71
CA GLY A 219 -15.76 26.73 -9.17
C GLY A 219 -14.31 27.15 -8.86
N THR A 220 -13.31 26.27 -9.07
CA THR A 220 -11.90 26.66 -8.97
C THR A 220 -11.52 27.69 -10.04
N THR A 221 -10.84 28.75 -9.63
CA THR A 221 -10.26 29.78 -10.51
C THR A 221 -8.85 29.38 -10.94
N PHE A 222 -8.56 29.49 -12.23
CA PHE A 222 -7.24 29.17 -12.79
C PHE A 222 -6.53 30.47 -13.19
N ASN A 223 -5.45 30.81 -12.49
CA ASN A 223 -4.61 31.97 -12.73
C ASN A 223 -3.33 31.55 -13.46
N VAL A 224 -3.29 31.72 -14.79
CA VAL A 224 -2.15 31.28 -15.61
C VAL A 224 -1.36 32.51 -16.08
N GLY A 225 -0.14 32.68 -15.54
CA GLY A 225 0.77 33.77 -15.86
C GLY A 225 1.43 33.63 -17.23
N PRO A 226 1.92 34.72 -17.84
CA PRO A 226 2.64 34.67 -19.10
C PRO A 226 4.15 34.43 -18.89
N PRO A 227 4.84 33.64 -19.72
CA PRO A 227 4.36 32.59 -20.61
C PRO A 227 4.38 31.25 -19.85
N ALA A 228 3.33 30.89 -19.12
CA ALA A 228 3.24 29.54 -18.57
C ALA A 228 3.14 28.53 -19.73
N LYS A 229 4.09 27.61 -19.82
CA LYS A 229 4.26 26.65 -20.90
C LYS A 229 3.79 25.25 -20.47
N GLY A 230 2.49 25.02 -20.32
CA GLY A 230 1.92 23.66 -20.21
C GLY A 230 1.78 23.00 -21.60
N SER A 231 2.10 21.70 -21.76
CA SER A 231 1.95 20.98 -23.06
C SER A 231 0.46 20.87 -23.46
N ILE A 232 -0.06 21.01 -24.70
CA ILE A 232 0.33 20.63 -26.08
C ILE A 232 0.50 19.12 -26.33
N TYR A 233 -0.53 18.55 -26.98
CA TYR A 233 -0.38 17.49 -27.97
C TYR A 233 0.70 17.86 -28.98
N TRP A 234 1.83 17.15 -28.96
CA TRP A 234 2.84 17.20 -30.02
C TRP A 234 2.23 16.76 -31.36
N THR A 235 1.71 17.70 -32.15
CA THR A 235 1.68 17.53 -33.60
C THR A 235 2.94 18.19 -34.14
N GLN A 236 3.84 17.39 -34.71
CA GLN A 236 5.04 17.87 -35.40
C GLN A 236 4.69 19.07 -36.30
N ALA A 237 5.56 20.09 -36.25
CA ALA A 237 5.56 21.35 -37.00
C ALA A 237 4.91 22.56 -36.30
N ASN A 238 5.80 23.40 -35.73
CA ASN A 238 5.65 24.83 -35.38
C ASN A 238 5.45 25.16 -33.88
N GLU A 239 6.57 25.55 -33.26
CA GLU A 239 6.83 25.72 -31.82
C GLU A 239 6.40 27.08 -31.21
N ALA A 240 5.56 27.89 -31.87
CA ALA A 240 5.47 29.32 -31.53
C ALA A 240 4.38 29.75 -30.52
N SER A 241 3.56 28.86 -29.97
CA SER A 241 2.54 29.27 -28.97
C SER A 241 1.96 28.09 -28.20
N LEU A 242 2.39 27.92 -26.94
CA LEU A 242 1.98 26.85 -26.01
C LEU A 242 1.23 27.48 -24.83
N THR A 243 -0.08 27.25 -24.73
CA THR A 243 -0.96 27.74 -23.64
C THR A 243 -1.90 26.61 -23.24
N CYS A 244 -2.16 26.45 -21.93
CA CYS A 244 -3.17 25.56 -21.38
C CYS A 244 -4.54 25.85 -22.04
N LYS A 245 -5.15 24.85 -22.67
CA LYS A 245 -6.46 25.03 -23.32
C LYS A 245 -7.58 24.78 -22.30
N THR A 246 -8.67 25.54 -22.41
CA THR A 246 -9.87 25.48 -21.56
C THR A 246 -10.48 24.06 -21.39
N GLY A 247 -10.12 23.08 -22.22
CA GLY A 247 -10.59 21.68 -22.11
C GLY A 247 -9.69 20.72 -21.31
N GLU A 248 -8.52 21.19 -20.83
CA GLU A 248 -7.57 20.37 -20.06
C GLU A 248 -7.75 20.51 -18.55
N ILE A 249 -8.61 21.44 -18.14
CA ILE A 249 -9.12 21.62 -16.80
C ILE A 249 -10.36 20.74 -16.65
N LYS A 250 -10.33 19.76 -15.74
CA LYS A 250 -11.55 19.01 -15.39
C LYS A 250 -11.89 19.19 -13.92
N THR A 251 -13.18 19.19 -13.64
CA THR A 251 -13.73 19.21 -12.30
C THR A 251 -13.88 17.78 -11.78
N PHE A 252 -13.44 17.51 -10.55
CA PHE A 252 -13.56 16.18 -9.93
C PHE A 252 -14.46 16.25 -8.70
N GLU A 253 -15.42 15.34 -8.53
CA GLU A 253 -16.41 15.44 -7.44
C GLU A 253 -15.99 14.71 -6.15
N ASP A 254 -15.13 13.69 -6.22
CA ASP A 254 -14.91 12.77 -5.09
C ASP A 254 -13.43 12.32 -4.94
N PHE A 255 -12.54 13.19 -4.45
CA PHE A 255 -11.20 12.76 -4.01
C PHE A 255 -11.22 12.38 -2.53
N ARG A 256 -10.98 11.11 -2.19
CA ARG A 256 -10.92 10.63 -0.79
C ARG A 256 -9.50 10.22 -0.39
N MET A 257 -8.98 10.94 0.57
CA MET A 257 -7.71 10.70 1.26
C MET A 257 -7.81 9.39 2.10
N PRO A 258 -6.92 8.37 1.93
CA PRO A 258 -6.90 7.17 2.77
C PRO A 258 -6.71 7.46 4.27
N THR A 259 -7.44 6.74 5.12
CA THR A 259 -7.35 6.88 6.57
C THR A 259 -6.05 6.24 7.09
N VAL A 260 -5.37 6.90 8.03
CA VAL A 260 -4.19 6.32 8.72
C VAL A 260 -4.62 5.05 9.46
N PRO A 261 -3.94 3.90 9.26
CA PRO A 261 -4.28 2.66 9.95
C PRO A 261 -4.25 2.80 11.49
N PRO A 262 -5.28 2.30 12.22
CA PRO A 262 -5.37 2.46 13.68
C PRO A 262 -4.19 1.90 14.49
N HIS A 263 -3.52 0.86 14.00
CA HIS A 263 -2.37 0.25 14.68
C HIS A 263 -1.14 1.18 14.74
N LEU A 264 -1.13 2.26 13.96
CA LEU A 264 -0.09 3.29 13.97
C LEU A 264 -0.38 4.41 14.96
N GLN A 265 -1.55 4.40 15.62
CA GLN A 265 -1.94 5.38 16.64
C GLN A 265 -1.60 4.94 18.07
N MET A 266 -0.71 3.93 18.26
CA MET A 266 -0.50 3.33 19.58
C MET A 266 0.37 4.20 20.52
N SER A 267 -0.30 4.73 21.54
CA SER A 267 0.23 5.55 22.64
C SER A 267 1.16 4.81 23.63
N ASN A 268 1.09 3.48 23.76
CA ASN A 268 1.48 2.82 25.02
C ASN A 268 2.62 1.77 24.95
N THR A 269 3.72 1.99 24.23
CA THR A 269 4.91 1.12 24.36
C THR A 269 6.09 1.87 25.04
N PRO A 270 7.02 1.17 25.74
CA PRO A 270 7.99 1.78 26.66
C PRO A 270 9.24 2.37 25.98
N THR A 271 9.72 3.51 26.48
CA THR A 271 10.85 4.32 25.96
C THR A 271 12.23 3.69 26.21
N VAL A 272 13.16 3.82 25.25
CA VAL A 272 14.58 3.45 25.32
C VAL A 272 15.41 4.60 24.73
N THR A 273 16.59 4.87 25.31
CA THR A 273 17.54 5.91 24.88
C THR A 273 18.62 5.30 23.99
N ILE A 274 18.99 5.99 22.90
CA ILE A 274 19.99 5.53 21.92
C ILE A 274 21.27 6.36 22.02
N THR A 275 22.40 5.72 21.76
CA THR A 275 23.74 6.34 21.60
C THR A 275 24.20 6.23 20.14
N SER A 276 24.86 7.26 19.63
CA SER A 276 25.33 7.32 18.24
C SER A 276 26.22 6.13 17.84
N GLY A 277 26.03 5.57 16.63
CA GLY A 277 26.86 4.50 16.07
C GLY A 277 26.40 3.06 16.36
N GLY A 278 25.22 2.87 16.96
CA GLY A 278 24.63 1.55 17.21
C GLY A 278 23.82 1.00 16.02
N SER A 279 23.75 -0.32 15.92
CA SER A 279 22.77 -1.05 15.10
C SER A 279 21.65 -1.55 16.02
N TYR A 280 20.40 -1.32 15.63
CA TYR A 280 19.24 -1.59 16.48
C TYR A 280 18.28 -2.54 15.76
N GLY A 281 17.87 -3.61 16.45
CA GLY A 281 16.81 -4.52 15.99
C GLY A 281 15.42 -3.88 16.03
N GLY A 282 14.43 -4.51 15.43
CA GLY A 282 13.04 -4.02 15.48
C GLY A 282 12.46 -3.98 16.91
N GLY A 283 11.51 -3.08 17.16
CA GLY A 283 10.76 -2.97 18.42
C GLY A 283 11.36 -1.98 19.43
N HIS A 284 12.30 -1.14 19.01
CA HIS A 284 13.01 -0.23 19.90
C HIS A 284 12.49 1.21 19.86
N TYR A 285 12.68 1.89 20.98
CA TYR A 285 12.44 3.32 21.12
C TYR A 285 13.75 4.10 21.01
N ILE A 286 13.69 5.26 20.37
CA ILE A 286 14.86 6.12 20.16
C ILE A 286 14.59 7.45 20.86
N GLY A 287 15.39 7.75 21.88
CA GLY A 287 15.50 9.11 22.42
C GLY A 287 16.76 9.75 21.85
N ALA A 288 16.68 10.46 20.72
CA ALA A 288 17.86 11.09 20.14
C ALA A 288 17.55 12.31 19.27
N THR A 289 18.17 13.44 19.61
CA THR A 289 18.43 14.55 18.68
C THR A 289 19.84 14.44 18.08
N ASN A 290 19.97 14.60 16.76
CA ASN A 290 21.22 14.74 15.99
C ASN A 290 22.18 13.53 15.97
N LEU A 291 21.78 12.49 15.23
CA LEU A 291 22.57 11.31 14.97
C LEU A 291 23.71 11.57 13.97
N ASN A 292 24.81 10.84 14.14
CA ASN A 292 25.78 10.63 13.05
C ASN A 292 25.19 9.58 12.08
N ASP A 293 26.02 8.69 11.54
CA ASP A 293 25.53 7.55 10.78
C ASP A 293 24.77 6.59 11.72
N PHE A 294 23.63 6.09 11.24
CA PHE A 294 22.74 5.24 12.01
C PHE A 294 22.08 4.17 11.12
N THR A 295 21.91 2.95 11.63
CA THR A 295 21.37 1.82 10.87
C THR A 295 20.15 1.18 11.53
N PHE A 296 19.09 0.94 10.76
CA PHE A 296 17.95 0.10 11.12
C PHE A 296 17.98 -1.23 10.38
N THR A 297 17.80 -2.34 11.12
CA THR A 297 17.90 -3.69 10.55
C THR A 297 16.55 -4.29 10.17
N GLY A 298 15.52 -3.47 9.96
CA GLY A 298 14.14 -3.91 9.71
C GLY A 298 13.29 -4.03 10.98
N GLY A 299 11.97 -3.88 10.83
CA GLY A 299 10.99 -3.96 11.90
C GLY A 299 10.26 -2.63 12.16
N PHE A 300 9.61 -2.56 13.32
CA PHE A 300 8.82 -1.40 13.74
C PHE A 300 9.58 -0.59 14.76
N TYR A 301 9.67 0.72 14.58
CA TYR A 301 10.41 1.64 15.43
C TYR A 301 9.51 2.80 15.87
N LYS A 302 9.69 3.27 17.10
CA LYS A 302 9.03 4.50 17.57
C LYS A 302 10.05 5.45 18.19
N ILE A 303 10.01 6.70 17.77
CA ILE A 303 10.92 7.75 18.22
C ILE A 303 10.08 8.77 18.98
N SER A 304 10.40 8.92 20.27
CA SER A 304 9.71 9.86 21.15
C SER A 304 10.46 11.19 21.13
N GLY A 305 9.85 12.23 20.56
CA GLY A 305 10.50 13.51 20.26
C GLY A 305 11.09 13.57 18.85
N ASP A 306 11.97 14.56 18.67
CA ASP A 306 12.60 14.87 17.40
C ASP A 306 13.69 13.84 17.05
N ILE A 307 13.95 13.65 15.76
CA ILE A 307 15.12 12.96 15.23
C ILE A 307 15.78 13.84 14.18
N GLY A 308 17.11 13.81 14.15
CA GLY A 308 17.84 14.42 13.06
C GLY A 308 19.10 13.68 12.67
N ILE A 309 19.51 13.89 11.44
CA ILE A 309 20.75 13.37 10.85
C ILE A 309 21.66 14.57 10.61
N LYS A 310 22.91 14.53 11.08
CA LYS A 310 23.86 15.62 10.87
C LYS A 310 24.26 15.75 9.40
N ASN A 311 24.91 16.87 9.08
CA ASN A 311 25.44 17.14 7.73
C ASN A 311 26.33 15.99 7.25
N SER A 312 26.12 15.55 5.99
CA SER A 312 26.88 14.50 5.33
C SER A 312 26.88 13.17 6.09
N LYS A 313 25.79 12.88 6.81
CA LYS A 313 25.57 11.60 7.52
C LYS A 313 24.42 10.82 6.93
N GLN A 314 24.44 9.52 7.19
CA GLN A 314 23.56 8.56 6.53
C GLN A 314 22.63 7.85 7.49
N TRP A 315 21.40 7.64 7.04
CA TRP A 315 20.44 6.75 7.64
C TRP A 315 20.32 5.48 6.81
N ASN A 316 20.87 4.39 7.31
CA ASN A 316 20.90 3.12 6.59
C ASN A 316 19.72 2.24 7.02
N ILE A 317 18.96 1.74 6.06
CA ILE A 317 17.86 0.79 6.25
C ILE A 317 18.29 -0.53 5.60
N THR A 318 18.59 -1.54 6.40
CA THR A 318 19.05 -2.86 5.95
C THR A 318 17.97 -3.93 6.11
N GLY A 319 16.71 -3.52 6.22
CA GLY A 319 15.54 -4.37 6.37
C GLY A 319 14.26 -3.54 6.29
N ASN A 320 13.15 -4.13 5.83
CA ASN A 320 11.86 -3.42 5.74
C ASN A 320 11.48 -2.79 7.08
N SER A 321 11.29 -1.48 7.11
CA SER A 321 11.17 -0.69 8.33
C SER A 321 9.97 0.25 8.33
N ASP A 322 9.28 0.27 9.46
CA ASP A 322 8.19 1.21 9.76
C ASP A 322 8.60 2.05 10.96
N ILE A 323 8.64 3.37 10.79
CA ILE A 323 9.28 4.26 11.76
C ILE A 323 8.30 5.36 12.11
N TYR A 324 7.79 5.32 13.33
CA TYR A 324 6.92 6.36 13.86
C TYR A 324 7.71 7.37 14.68
N ILE A 325 7.65 8.64 14.30
CA ILE A 325 8.36 9.73 14.96
C ILE A 325 7.32 10.71 15.49
N THR A 326 7.37 11.01 16.78
CA THR A 326 6.36 11.89 17.42
C THR A 326 6.73 13.37 17.35
N GLY A 327 8.02 13.71 17.17
CA GLY A 327 8.49 15.08 16.97
C GLY A 327 8.92 15.35 15.54
N ASP A 328 9.84 16.29 15.37
CA ASP A 328 10.34 16.77 14.09
C ASP A 328 11.41 15.84 13.50
N ILE A 329 11.48 15.76 12.17
CA ILE A 329 12.51 15.06 11.41
C ILE A 329 13.39 16.11 10.74
N THR A 330 14.69 16.13 11.04
CA THR A 330 15.62 17.09 10.42
C THR A 330 16.81 16.39 9.77
N MET A 331 16.98 16.54 8.47
CA MET A 331 18.18 16.11 7.76
C MET A 331 19.10 17.29 7.52
N GLY A 332 20.36 17.19 7.96
CA GLY A 332 21.39 18.18 7.71
C GLY A 332 21.83 18.24 6.25
N ASN A 333 22.68 19.20 5.92
CA ASN A 333 23.13 19.42 4.54
C ASN A 333 23.90 18.19 4.01
N GLY A 334 23.52 17.71 2.84
CA GLY A 334 24.12 16.50 2.25
C GLY A 334 23.87 15.21 3.02
N ALA A 335 22.94 15.20 3.99
CA ALA A 335 22.56 13.98 4.68
C ALA A 335 21.78 13.05 3.74
N THR A 336 21.90 11.74 3.93
CA THR A 336 21.26 10.77 3.05
C THR A 336 20.40 9.75 3.80
N ILE A 337 19.31 9.31 3.18
CA ILE A 337 18.57 8.11 3.59
C ILE A 337 18.81 7.03 2.53
N VAL A 338 19.38 5.92 2.96
CA VAL A 338 19.81 4.78 2.14
C VAL A 338 19.00 3.57 2.57
N ASN A 339 18.07 3.13 1.75
CA ASN A 339 17.23 1.95 1.97
C ASN A 339 17.46 0.84 0.95
N TYR A 340 18.68 0.77 0.43
CA TYR A 340 19.09 -0.25 -0.51
C TYR A 340 20.46 -0.80 -0.12
N THR A 341 20.76 -2.01 -0.56
CA THR A 341 22.10 -2.60 -0.50
C THR A 341 22.75 -2.54 -1.88
N VAL A 342 24.08 -2.38 -1.89
CA VAL A 342 24.88 -2.45 -3.11
C VAL A 342 25.77 -3.68 -3.01
N SER A 343 25.73 -4.53 -4.04
CA SER A 343 26.62 -5.68 -4.19
C SER A 343 27.19 -5.68 -5.60
N GLY A 344 28.51 -5.81 -5.73
CA GLY A 344 29.17 -5.83 -7.05
C GLY A 344 29.04 -4.53 -7.86
N GLY A 345 28.73 -3.39 -7.22
CA GLY A 345 28.56 -2.10 -7.89
C GLY A 345 27.16 -1.83 -8.44
N SER A 346 26.21 -2.76 -8.23
CA SER A 346 24.80 -2.60 -8.56
C SER A 346 23.93 -2.63 -7.31
N VAL A 347 22.76 -2.01 -7.38
CA VAL A 347 21.71 -2.14 -6.37
C VAL A 347 21.30 -3.62 -6.32
N ASP A 348 21.44 -4.23 -5.15
CA ASP A 348 21.16 -5.66 -4.92
C ASP A 348 19.75 -5.86 -4.38
N HIS A 349 19.36 -5.02 -3.43
CA HIS A 349 18.04 -5.08 -2.82
C HIS A 349 17.57 -3.70 -2.38
N VAL A 350 16.28 -3.42 -2.51
CA VAL A 350 15.63 -2.19 -2.05
C VAL A 350 14.60 -2.53 -0.96
N TYR A 351 14.87 -2.08 0.25
CA TYR A 351 13.99 -2.25 1.40
C TYR A 351 12.88 -1.21 1.42
N THR A 352 11.69 -1.62 1.85
CA THR A 352 10.59 -0.70 2.11
C THR A 352 10.86 0.09 3.38
N LEU A 353 10.80 1.41 3.30
CA LEU A 353 10.85 2.34 4.42
C LEU A 353 9.55 3.15 4.46
N ARG A 354 8.82 3.04 5.56
CA ARG A 354 7.63 3.84 5.86
C ARG A 354 7.90 4.71 7.08
N ILE A 355 7.86 6.02 6.89
CA ILE A 355 8.01 6.99 7.96
C ILE A 355 6.65 7.59 8.29
N TYR A 356 6.30 7.57 9.57
CA TYR A 356 5.11 8.22 10.10
C TYR A 356 5.55 9.44 10.91
N ALA A 357 5.43 10.63 10.33
CA ALA A 357 5.89 11.88 10.92
C ALA A 357 4.79 12.52 11.78
N GLY A 358 5.08 12.77 13.06
CA GLY A 358 4.19 13.43 14.02
C GLY A 358 4.44 14.93 14.17
N GLY A 359 5.60 15.41 13.73
CA GLY A 359 5.99 16.83 13.65
C GLY A 359 6.36 17.25 12.23
N ASN A 360 7.16 18.31 12.10
CA ASN A 360 7.67 18.82 10.83
C ASN A 360 8.71 17.86 10.23
N VAL A 361 8.90 17.92 8.91
CA VAL A 361 9.95 17.19 8.21
C VAL A 361 10.78 18.18 7.41
N ALA A 362 12.07 18.29 7.69
CA ALA A 362 12.96 19.23 7.01
C ALA A 362 14.13 18.48 6.39
N PHE A 363 14.22 18.53 5.06
CA PHE A 363 15.38 18.10 4.28
C PHE A 363 16.22 19.32 3.96
N ALA A 364 17.41 19.45 4.55
CA ALA A 364 18.30 20.58 4.27
C ALA A 364 18.97 20.44 2.89
N GLN A 365 19.80 21.43 2.55
CA GLN A 365 20.38 21.57 1.22
C GLN A 365 21.18 20.34 0.81
N GLY A 366 20.94 19.85 -0.41
CA GLY A 366 21.67 18.71 -0.96
C GLY A 366 21.37 17.37 -0.27
N ALA A 367 20.34 17.30 0.56
CA ALA A 367 19.92 16.02 1.14
C ALA A 367 19.44 15.06 0.03
N GLU A 368 19.73 13.77 0.19
CA GLU A 368 19.38 12.74 -0.79
C GLU A 368 18.56 11.65 -0.12
N VAL A 369 17.36 11.41 -0.60
CA VAL A 369 16.44 10.42 -0.02
C VAL A 369 16.12 9.39 -1.07
N ASN A 370 16.53 8.13 -0.83
CA ASN A 370 16.16 6.97 -1.64
C ASN A 370 16.61 7.08 -3.13
N ILE A 371 17.73 7.75 -3.40
CA ILE A 371 18.15 8.11 -4.78
C ILE A 371 18.64 6.95 -5.65
N TYR A 372 19.11 5.83 -5.07
CA TYR A 372 19.60 4.65 -5.82
C TYR A 372 18.74 3.41 -5.58
N SER A 373 17.44 3.59 -5.37
CA SER A 373 16.54 2.51 -4.99
C SER A 373 15.88 1.84 -6.22
N ASP A 374 16.64 1.62 -7.29
CA ASP A 374 16.12 1.25 -8.62
C ASP A 374 14.95 2.15 -9.05
N TYR A 375 15.04 3.43 -8.68
CA TYR A 375 14.03 4.46 -8.96
C TYR A 375 12.62 4.02 -8.61
N THR A 376 12.42 3.33 -7.48
CA THR A 376 11.10 2.82 -7.06
C THR A 376 10.53 3.62 -5.87
N PRO A 377 9.85 4.76 -6.10
CA PRO A 377 9.23 5.61 -5.07
C PRO A 377 8.27 4.88 -4.13
N SER A 378 7.68 3.77 -4.55
CA SER A 378 6.79 2.98 -3.68
C SER A 378 7.50 2.35 -2.48
N LYS A 379 8.84 2.25 -2.52
CA LYS A 379 9.67 1.73 -1.43
C LYS A 379 10.00 2.76 -0.35
N MET A 380 9.83 4.05 -0.62
CA MET A 380 10.02 5.12 0.36
C MET A 380 8.73 5.91 0.52
N GLN A 381 8.13 5.85 1.70
CA GLN A 381 6.82 6.46 1.94
C GLN A 381 6.86 7.31 3.21
N ILE A 382 6.39 8.55 3.12
CA ILE A 382 6.23 9.45 4.28
C ILE A 382 4.74 9.69 4.50
N TYR A 383 4.28 9.41 5.71
CA TYR A 383 2.92 9.63 6.17
C TYR A 383 2.92 10.75 7.21
N GLY A 384 2.28 11.88 6.89
CA GLY A 384 2.08 12.98 7.83
C GLY A 384 0.92 12.69 8.79
N LEU A 385 1.21 12.63 10.09
CA LEU A 385 0.26 12.30 11.16
C LEU A 385 -0.06 13.47 12.09
N ALA A 386 0.68 14.57 12.01
CA ALA A 386 0.42 15.74 12.84
C ALA A 386 -1.02 16.26 12.64
N PRO A 387 -1.73 16.59 13.73
CA PRO A 387 -3.06 17.18 13.63
C PRO A 387 -2.97 18.54 12.91
N ALA A 388 -4.06 18.94 12.25
CA ALA A 388 -4.17 20.24 11.57
C ALA A 388 -4.28 21.44 12.54
N ALA A 389 -3.59 21.39 13.69
CA ALA A 389 -3.57 22.47 14.66
C ALA A 389 -2.96 23.76 14.05
N ALA A 390 -3.17 24.90 14.72
CA ALA A 390 -3.00 26.26 14.19
C ALA A 390 -1.64 26.62 13.55
N SER A 391 -0.59 25.81 13.73
CA SER A 391 0.61 25.83 12.90
C SER A 391 0.58 24.60 12.00
N SER A 392 0.11 24.78 10.75
CA SER A 392 0.10 23.69 9.77
C SER A 392 1.50 23.07 9.69
N PRO A 393 1.66 21.78 10.02
CA PRO A 393 2.96 21.12 9.99
C PRO A 393 3.54 21.19 8.57
N SER A 394 4.86 21.29 8.44
CA SER A 394 5.52 21.42 7.14
C SER A 394 6.38 20.21 6.77
N ILE A 395 6.48 19.98 5.45
CA ILE A 395 7.54 19.19 4.85
C ILE A 395 8.36 20.16 3.97
N ASP A 396 9.56 20.49 4.43
CA ASP A 396 10.46 21.43 3.80
C ASP A 396 11.52 20.66 3.00
N ILE A 397 11.45 20.73 1.67
CA ILE A 397 12.43 20.16 0.75
C ILE A 397 13.30 21.32 0.25
N ASN A 398 14.51 21.45 0.81
CA ASN A 398 15.38 22.60 0.51
C ASN A 398 16.13 22.47 -0.82
N ASN A 399 16.97 23.47 -1.10
CA ASN A 399 17.65 23.60 -2.39
C ASN A 399 18.51 22.36 -2.71
N ALA A 400 18.48 21.92 -3.97
CA ALA A 400 19.23 20.77 -4.47
C ALA A 400 18.98 19.45 -3.69
N THR A 401 17.87 19.35 -2.97
CA THR A 401 17.45 18.08 -2.37
C THR A 401 16.87 17.18 -3.45
N ALA A 402 17.31 15.91 -3.47
CA ALA A 402 16.75 14.87 -4.32
C ALA A 402 15.90 13.92 -3.45
N PHE A 403 14.62 13.81 -3.75
CA PHE A 403 13.69 12.94 -3.02
C PHE A 403 13.03 11.95 -3.97
N TYR A 404 13.25 10.66 -3.74
CA TYR A 404 12.53 9.59 -4.42
C TYR A 404 11.60 8.92 -3.46
N GLY A 405 10.30 9.08 -3.65
CA GLY A 405 9.35 8.51 -2.71
C GLY A 405 7.95 9.03 -2.89
N THR A 406 7.09 8.59 -1.99
CA THR A 406 5.71 9.04 -1.92
C THR A 406 5.43 9.76 -0.62
N ILE A 407 4.66 10.84 -0.68
CA ILE A 407 4.32 11.64 0.50
C ILE A 407 2.81 11.73 0.64
N TYR A 408 2.28 11.16 1.70
CA TYR A 408 0.88 11.23 2.06
C TYR A 408 0.69 12.01 3.36
N ALA A 409 0.33 13.29 3.28
CA ALA A 409 0.32 14.19 4.42
C ALA A 409 -0.84 15.21 4.34
N PRO A 410 -2.10 14.77 4.52
CA PRO A 410 -3.31 15.59 4.29
C PRO A 410 -3.42 16.87 5.12
N THR A 411 -2.63 16.98 6.18
CA THR A 411 -2.62 18.14 7.10
C THR A 411 -1.38 19.01 6.92
N TYR A 412 -0.45 18.63 6.03
CA TYR A 412 0.86 19.26 5.90
C TYR A 412 0.94 20.20 4.70
N LYS A 413 1.70 21.28 4.88
CA LYS A 413 2.20 22.12 3.79
C LYS A 413 3.54 21.56 3.28
N ILE A 414 3.67 21.30 2.00
CA ILE A 414 4.99 21.06 1.38
C ILE A 414 5.56 22.38 0.89
N ASN A 415 6.75 22.75 1.36
CA ASN A 415 7.55 23.81 0.78
C ASN A 415 8.68 23.18 -0.04
N LEU A 416 8.64 23.34 -1.36
CA LEU A 416 9.66 22.82 -2.25
C LEU A 416 10.52 24.00 -2.71
N ASN A 417 11.68 24.18 -2.10
CA ASN A 417 12.56 25.33 -2.39
C ASN A 417 13.37 25.11 -3.68
N ASN A 418 14.17 26.11 -4.06
CA ASN A 418 14.74 26.22 -5.40
C ASN A 418 15.64 25.04 -5.79
N GLY A 419 15.31 24.37 -6.89
CA GLY A 419 16.08 23.24 -7.41
C GLY A 419 15.93 21.95 -6.60
N GLY A 420 14.88 21.83 -5.77
CA GLY A 420 14.49 20.54 -5.22
C GLY A 420 13.86 19.67 -6.31
N GLN A 421 14.27 18.41 -6.37
CA GLN A 421 13.78 17.41 -7.33
C GLN A 421 13.04 16.32 -6.57
N ILE A 422 11.80 16.06 -6.97
CA ILE A 422 10.94 15.03 -6.38
C ILE A 422 10.56 14.04 -7.46
N CYS A 423 10.81 12.76 -7.21
CA CYS A 423 10.40 11.66 -8.06
C CYS A 423 9.45 10.75 -7.29
N GLY A 424 8.22 10.59 -7.80
CA GLY A 424 7.15 9.86 -7.15
C GLY A 424 5.88 10.69 -7.10
N ALA A 425 5.17 10.68 -5.98
CA ALA A 425 3.87 11.31 -5.90
C ALA A 425 3.51 11.81 -4.51
N PHE A 426 2.67 12.85 -4.45
CA PHE A 426 2.28 13.43 -3.18
C PHE A 426 0.81 13.82 -3.10
N SER A 427 0.25 13.62 -1.91
CA SER A 427 -1.11 13.97 -1.54
C SER A 427 -1.09 14.71 -0.21
N VAL A 428 -1.26 16.04 -0.26
CA VAL A 428 -0.99 16.94 0.86
C VAL A 428 -2.08 17.98 1.08
N TYR A 429 -1.98 18.75 2.16
CA TYR A 429 -2.89 19.88 2.38
C TYR A 429 -2.64 20.99 1.36
N MET A 430 -1.39 21.41 1.24
CA MET A 430 -0.96 22.51 0.37
C MET A 430 0.44 22.20 -0.16
N ILE A 431 0.73 22.63 -1.38
CA ILE A 431 2.09 22.63 -1.92
C ILE A 431 2.46 24.02 -2.44
N ASP A 432 3.63 24.50 -2.06
CA ASP A 432 4.20 25.79 -2.42
C ASP A 432 5.60 25.59 -3.01
N PRO A 433 5.70 25.09 -4.26
CA PRO A 433 6.95 24.95 -4.96
C PRO A 433 7.48 26.32 -5.41
N LYS A 434 8.73 26.60 -5.05
CA LYS A 434 9.49 27.78 -5.44
C LYS A 434 10.15 27.57 -6.81
N ALA A 435 10.90 28.57 -7.26
CA ALA A 435 11.41 28.59 -8.62
C ALA A 435 12.32 27.39 -8.92
N LYS A 436 12.15 26.78 -10.09
CA LYS A 436 12.93 25.60 -10.55
C LYS A 436 12.71 24.33 -9.71
N ALA A 437 11.56 24.20 -9.07
CA ALA A 437 11.16 22.93 -8.48
C ALA A 437 10.81 21.93 -9.59
N GLU A 438 11.28 20.69 -9.48
CA GLU A 438 11.01 19.64 -10.46
C GLU A 438 10.27 18.47 -9.79
N ILE A 439 9.15 18.08 -10.39
CA ILE A 439 8.26 17.03 -9.91
C ILE A 439 8.07 16.02 -11.04
N HIS A 440 8.54 14.80 -10.82
CA HIS A 440 8.51 13.71 -11.77
C HIS A 440 7.62 12.60 -11.24
N PHE A 441 6.45 12.42 -11.83
CA PHE A 441 5.50 11.38 -11.42
C PHE A 441 5.92 10.01 -11.90
N ASP A 442 5.95 9.04 -10.99
CA ASP A 442 6.14 7.63 -11.34
C ASP A 442 4.81 6.98 -11.68
N GLU A 443 4.61 6.64 -12.95
CA GLU A 443 3.35 6.08 -13.43
C GLU A 443 3.03 4.71 -12.86
N ARG A 444 4.03 3.98 -12.35
CA ARG A 444 3.80 2.71 -11.66
C ARG A 444 3.04 2.88 -10.35
N LEU A 445 2.88 4.10 -9.85
CA LEU A 445 2.07 4.40 -8.68
C LEU A 445 0.56 4.43 -8.97
N TRP A 446 0.14 4.37 -10.24
CA TRP A 446 -1.28 4.34 -10.62
C TRP A 446 -1.95 2.97 -10.48
N GLY A 447 -1.19 1.91 -10.21
CA GLY A 447 -1.69 0.53 -10.17
C GLY A 447 -1.49 -0.13 -11.51
#